data_AF-A0A7X7PUG8-F1
#
_entry.id   AF-A0A7X7PUG8-F1
#
_cell.length_a   1.000
_cell.length_b   1.000
_cell.length_c   1.000
_cell.angle_alpha   90.00
_cell.angle_beta   90.00
_cell.angle_gamma   90.00
#
_symmetry.space_group_name_H-M   'P 1'
#
loop_
_entity.id
_entity.type
_entity.pdbx_description
1 polymer ?
#
loop_
_entity_poly.entity_id
_entity_poly.type
_entity_poly.pdbx_seq_one_letter_code
_entity_poly.pdbx_strand_id
1 'polypeptide(L)'
;MARTRITLVLTGLLAAIAGPVGYAADLEAGRERVESYLNGLQGLQAEFQQVLTDRSGRAIDEASGVLAISRPNRFRWDYREPYEQVIVADGSRIWLYDTDLEQVTVRKLDDTLSATPAMLLSGEANLDENFTVTGVEDDATVQWVEMEPKRSDTDFRSVRLGFEGTTLKHMQLADKLGQTTRLTFTNVEHNPVLDPSRFTFTVPPGVDVIGDPAQSASAPTP
;
A
#
# COMPACT_ATOMS: atom_id res chain seq x y z
N MET A 1 70.27 26.33 -39.05
CA MET A 1 69.06 25.52 -39.30
C MET A 1 68.37 25.27 -37.97
N ALA A 2 67.19 25.87 -37.78
CA ALA A 2 66.53 26.05 -36.50
C ALA A 2 65.81 24.77 -36.02
N ARG A 3 65.89 24.50 -34.71
CA ARG A 3 65.17 23.42 -34.02
C ARG A 3 63.82 23.95 -33.53
N THR A 4 62.73 23.50 -34.13
CA THR A 4 61.36 23.83 -33.73
C THR A 4 60.97 23.06 -32.47
N ARG A 5 60.60 23.77 -31.41
CA ARG A 5 60.00 23.21 -30.19
C ARG A 5 58.48 23.20 -30.35
N ILE A 6 57.85 22.03 -30.24
CA ILE A 6 56.40 21.89 -30.17
C ILE A 6 56.02 21.86 -28.69
N THR A 7 55.36 22.92 -28.23
CA THR A 7 54.73 22.97 -26.90
C THR A 7 53.30 22.46 -27.05
N LEU A 8 53.04 21.24 -26.57
CA LEU A 8 51.67 20.73 -26.39
C LEU A 8 51.09 21.34 -25.11
N VAL A 9 50.08 22.19 -25.27
CA VAL A 9 49.23 22.65 -24.16
C VAL A 9 48.16 21.58 -23.95
N LEU A 10 48.26 20.84 -22.85
CA LEU A 10 47.25 19.88 -22.42
C LEU A 10 46.13 20.65 -21.72
N THR A 11 45.07 21.01 -22.43
CA THR A 11 43.85 21.56 -21.81
C THR A 11 43.07 20.40 -21.21
N GLY A 12 43.15 20.24 -19.89
CA GLY A 12 42.41 19.23 -19.13
C GLY A 12 40.90 19.52 -19.19
N LEU A 13 40.16 18.66 -19.89
CA LEU A 13 38.70 18.60 -19.82
C LEU A 13 38.34 17.82 -18.55
N LEU A 14 38.04 18.54 -17.47
CA LEU A 14 37.45 17.99 -16.27
C LEU A 14 35.98 17.65 -16.60
N ALA A 15 35.73 16.44 -17.09
CA ALA A 15 34.36 15.93 -17.21
C ALA A 15 33.83 15.73 -15.78
N ALA A 16 32.95 16.62 -15.32
CA ALA A 16 32.20 16.43 -14.10
C ALA A 16 31.28 15.22 -14.30
N ILE A 17 31.70 14.09 -13.75
CA ILE A 17 30.89 12.87 -13.68
C ILE A 17 29.80 13.17 -12.65
N ALA A 18 28.68 13.73 -13.08
CA ALA A 18 27.45 13.82 -12.28
C ALA A 18 26.88 12.40 -12.12
N GLY A 19 27.56 11.60 -11.29
CA GLY A 19 27.18 10.24 -10.92
C GLY A 19 26.51 10.18 -9.54
N PRO A 20 26.30 8.97 -9.00
CA PRO A 20 25.14 8.43 -8.24
C PRO A 20 24.65 9.13 -6.95
N VAL A 21 25.16 10.31 -6.58
CA VAL A 21 24.80 11.01 -5.34
C VAL A 21 23.38 11.55 -5.36
N GLY A 22 22.90 12.02 -6.53
CA GLY A 22 21.53 12.56 -6.67
C GLY A 22 20.46 11.51 -6.39
N TYR A 23 20.57 10.34 -7.05
CA TYR A 23 19.57 9.29 -6.92
C TYR A 23 19.47 8.73 -5.49
N ALA A 24 20.60 8.58 -4.79
CA ALA A 24 20.57 8.17 -3.39
C ALA A 24 19.83 9.20 -2.51
N ALA A 25 20.11 10.50 -2.69
CA ALA A 25 19.40 11.56 -1.96
C ALA A 25 17.89 11.58 -2.28
N ASP A 26 17.51 11.28 -3.53
CA ASP A 26 16.11 11.21 -3.93
C ASP A 26 15.38 10.03 -3.26
N LEU A 27 16.03 8.86 -3.14
CA LEU A 27 15.48 7.72 -2.37
C LEU A 27 15.27 8.05 -0.90
N GLU A 28 16.22 8.75 -0.28
CA GLU A 28 16.10 9.21 1.11
C GLU A 28 14.91 10.17 1.28
N ALA A 29 14.75 11.13 0.37
CA ALA A 29 13.61 12.04 0.37
C ALA A 29 12.26 11.32 0.15
N GLY A 30 12.23 10.29 -0.70
CA GLY A 30 11.09 9.42 -0.88
C GLY A 30 10.72 8.66 0.39
N ARG A 31 11.72 8.12 1.10
CA ARG A 31 11.52 7.47 2.39
C ARG A 31 10.94 8.44 3.42
N GLU A 32 11.57 9.61 3.60
CA GLU A 32 11.11 10.64 4.56
C GLU A 32 9.66 11.05 4.29
N ARG A 33 9.26 11.13 3.02
CA ARG A 33 7.87 11.41 2.63
C ARG A 33 6.91 10.33 3.12
N VAL A 34 7.21 9.05 2.86
CA VAL A 34 6.35 7.95 3.29
C VAL A 34 6.31 7.86 4.82
N GLU A 35 7.45 7.99 5.49
CA GLU A 35 7.51 8.00 6.95
C GLU A 35 6.71 9.15 7.55
N SER A 36 6.89 10.38 7.05
CA SER A 36 6.14 11.54 7.51
C SER A 36 4.63 11.34 7.31
N TYR A 37 4.23 10.75 6.19
CA TYR A 37 2.83 10.44 5.92
C TYR A 37 2.28 9.42 6.92
N LEU A 38 2.95 8.28 7.08
CA LEU A 38 2.50 7.20 7.97
C LEU A 38 2.51 7.65 9.44
N ASN A 39 3.52 8.40 9.88
CA ASN A 39 3.62 8.93 11.24
C ASN A 39 2.54 9.97 11.56
N GLY A 40 2.12 10.76 10.54
CA GLY A 40 1.04 11.73 10.67
C GLY A 40 -0.37 11.14 10.55
N LEU A 41 -0.49 9.86 10.15
CA LEU A 41 -1.77 9.21 9.91
C LEU A 41 -2.28 8.52 11.18
N GLN A 42 -3.40 9.01 11.71
CA GLN A 42 -4.19 8.38 12.76
C GLN A 42 -5.48 7.77 12.19
N GLY A 43 -6.03 8.37 11.14
CA GLY A 43 -7.17 7.86 10.41
C GLY A 43 -7.19 8.32 8.96
N LEU A 44 -7.87 7.56 8.12
CA LEU A 44 -8.08 7.87 6.70
C LEU A 44 -9.52 7.50 6.35
N GLN A 45 -10.20 8.32 5.56
CA GLN A 45 -11.38 7.90 4.82
C GLN A 45 -11.20 8.29 3.36
N ALA A 46 -11.49 7.39 2.44
CA ALA A 46 -11.43 7.67 1.01
C ALA A 46 -12.37 6.75 0.24
N GLU A 47 -12.84 7.22 -0.90
CA GLU A 47 -13.33 6.34 -1.96
C GLU A 47 -12.14 5.80 -2.76
N PHE A 48 -12.28 4.60 -3.32
CA PHE A 48 -11.26 4.03 -4.19
C PHE A 48 -11.86 3.49 -5.50
N GLN A 49 -11.06 3.57 -6.55
CA GLN A 49 -11.21 2.78 -7.76
C GLN A 49 -10.00 1.86 -7.90
N GLN A 50 -10.25 0.58 -8.12
CA GLN A 50 -9.27 -0.48 -8.27
C GLN A 50 -9.28 -0.98 -9.70
N VAL A 51 -8.09 -1.15 -10.28
CA VAL A 51 -7.89 -1.85 -11.55
C VAL A 51 -6.82 -2.91 -11.35
N LEU A 52 -7.15 -4.16 -11.65
CA LEU A 52 -6.21 -5.28 -11.69
C LEU A 52 -5.81 -5.54 -13.13
N THR A 53 -4.50 -5.53 -13.40
CA THR A 53 -3.95 -5.86 -14.72
C THR A 53 -3.10 -7.11 -14.66
N ASP A 54 -3.14 -7.91 -15.72
CA ASP A 54 -2.21 -9.03 -15.90
C ASP A 54 -0.80 -8.56 -16.30
N ARG A 55 0.14 -9.51 -16.49
CA ARG A 55 1.53 -9.22 -16.86
C ARG A 55 1.69 -8.47 -18.19
N SER A 56 0.70 -8.54 -19.08
CA SER A 56 0.70 -7.79 -20.35
C SER A 56 0.20 -6.34 -20.19
N GLY A 57 -0.26 -5.97 -19.00
CA GLY A 57 -0.88 -4.67 -18.71
C GLY A 57 -2.36 -4.59 -19.10
N ARG A 58 -2.97 -5.72 -19.50
CA ARG A 58 -4.39 -5.78 -19.82
C ARG A 58 -5.21 -5.82 -18.53
N ALA A 59 -6.22 -4.95 -18.42
CA ALA A 59 -7.19 -5.00 -17.33
C ALA A 59 -7.93 -6.34 -17.35
N ILE A 60 -7.99 -7.00 -16.20
CA ILE A 60 -8.66 -8.29 -15.99
C ILE A 60 -9.74 -8.22 -14.92
N ASP A 61 -9.70 -7.21 -14.05
CA ASP A 61 -10.73 -6.95 -13.05
C ASP A 61 -10.74 -5.47 -12.65
N GLU A 62 -11.89 -4.96 -12.25
CA GLU A 62 -12.11 -3.59 -11.79
C GLU A 62 -13.08 -3.61 -10.62
N ALA A 63 -12.81 -2.79 -9.60
CA ALA A 63 -13.67 -2.70 -8.44
C ALA A 63 -13.69 -1.29 -7.85
N SER A 64 -14.75 -0.94 -7.14
CA SER A 64 -14.85 0.38 -6.49
C SER A 64 -15.47 0.26 -5.10
N GLY A 65 -15.22 1.25 -4.25
CA GLY A 65 -15.72 1.20 -2.89
C GLY A 65 -15.20 2.29 -1.97
N VAL A 66 -15.24 2.00 -0.67
CA VAL A 66 -14.80 2.92 0.39
C VAL A 66 -13.81 2.24 1.31
N LEU A 67 -12.76 2.99 1.66
CA LEU A 67 -11.75 2.65 2.64
C LEU A 67 -11.90 3.56 3.86
N ALA A 68 -11.89 2.96 5.04
CA ALA A 68 -11.70 3.65 6.31
C ALA A 68 -10.55 3.00 7.08
N ILE A 69 -9.68 3.81 7.68
CA ILE A 69 -8.55 3.36 8.49
C ILE A 69 -8.60 4.07 9.83
N SER A 70 -8.33 3.32 10.89
CA SER A 70 -8.05 3.84 12.23
C SER A 70 -6.81 3.14 12.75
N ARG A 71 -5.72 3.89 12.92
CA ARG A 71 -4.48 3.31 13.43
C ARG A 71 -4.53 3.11 14.95
N PRO A 72 -3.83 2.09 15.48
CA PRO A 72 -3.20 0.99 14.75
C PRO A 72 -4.21 -0.12 14.41
N ASN A 73 -3.89 -0.89 13.37
CA ASN A 73 -4.41 -2.22 13.06
C ASN A 73 -5.92 -2.32 12.79
N ARG A 74 -6.64 -1.21 12.67
CA ARG A 74 -8.06 -1.20 12.27
C ARG A 74 -8.24 -0.59 10.90
N PHE A 75 -8.99 -1.29 10.07
CA PHE A 75 -9.45 -0.78 8.79
C PHE A 75 -10.77 -1.43 8.42
N ARG A 76 -11.49 -0.78 7.52
CA ARG A 76 -12.68 -1.30 6.85
C ARG A 76 -12.57 -0.98 5.38
N TRP A 77 -12.77 -1.99 4.56
CA TRP A 77 -12.75 -1.92 3.11
C TRP A 77 -14.06 -2.48 2.60
N ASP A 78 -14.92 -1.60 2.10
CA ASP A 78 -16.22 -1.97 1.55
C ASP A 78 -16.13 -1.89 0.02
N TYR A 79 -16.00 -3.03 -0.65
CA TYR A 79 -16.20 -3.14 -2.09
C TYR A 79 -17.70 -3.06 -2.39
N ARG A 80 -18.07 -2.19 -3.34
CA ARG A 80 -19.46 -1.91 -3.72
C ARG A 80 -19.79 -2.37 -5.13
N GLU A 81 -18.79 -2.35 -6.02
CA GLU A 81 -18.95 -2.76 -7.41
C GLU A 81 -17.74 -3.60 -7.85
N PRO A 82 -17.93 -4.58 -8.76
CA PRO A 82 -19.22 -5.10 -9.22
C PRO A 82 -19.90 -6.05 -8.23
N TYR A 83 -19.16 -6.54 -7.23
CA TYR A 83 -19.65 -7.46 -6.21
C TYR A 83 -19.43 -6.87 -4.81
N GLU A 84 -20.37 -7.13 -3.90
CA GLU A 84 -20.31 -6.60 -2.54
C GLU A 84 -19.43 -7.48 -1.65
N GLN A 85 -18.31 -6.92 -1.20
CA GLN A 85 -17.40 -7.59 -0.28
C GLN A 85 -16.97 -6.63 0.82
N VAL A 86 -16.93 -7.14 2.06
CA VAL A 86 -16.52 -6.35 3.23
C VAL A 86 -15.28 -6.99 3.85
N ILE A 87 -14.21 -6.21 3.97
CA ILE A 87 -13.00 -6.60 4.69
C ILE A 87 -12.84 -5.70 5.91
N VAL A 88 -12.86 -6.27 7.11
CA VAL A 88 -12.72 -5.53 8.36
C VAL A 88 -11.56 -6.09 9.16
N ALA A 89 -10.63 -5.22 9.56
CA ALA A 89 -9.68 -5.52 10.63
C ALA A 89 -10.12 -4.85 11.92
N ASP A 90 -10.30 -5.65 12.98
CA ASP A 90 -10.78 -5.19 14.29
C ASP A 90 -9.65 -4.81 15.27
N GLY A 91 -8.39 -4.94 14.82
CA GLY A 91 -7.19 -4.76 15.64
C GLY A 91 -6.52 -6.08 16.06
N SER A 92 -7.22 -7.21 15.90
CA SER A 92 -6.72 -8.55 16.24
C SER A 92 -6.93 -9.58 15.12
N ARG A 93 -7.98 -9.40 14.32
CA ARG A 93 -8.39 -10.31 13.25
C ARG A 93 -8.79 -9.53 12.01
N ILE A 94 -8.71 -10.22 10.88
CA ILE A 94 -9.28 -9.78 9.60
C ILE A 94 -10.47 -10.68 9.28
N TRP A 95 -11.62 -10.05 9.06
CA TRP A 95 -12.88 -10.64 8.64
C TRP A 95 -13.08 -10.29 7.17
N LEU A 96 -13.17 -11.30 6.31
CA LEU A 96 -13.55 -11.15 4.90
C LEU A 96 -14.95 -11.73 4.73
N TYR A 97 -15.92 -10.88 4.44
CA TYR A 97 -17.29 -11.28 4.14
C TYR A 97 -17.55 -11.12 2.65
N ASP A 98 -17.83 -12.25 2.01
CA ASP A 98 -18.35 -12.31 0.66
C ASP A 98 -19.88 -12.42 0.76
N THR A 99 -20.58 -11.38 0.32
CA THR A 99 -22.03 -11.25 0.50
C THR A 99 -22.78 -12.24 -0.38
N ASP A 100 -22.29 -12.47 -1.60
CA ASP A 100 -22.93 -13.33 -2.60
C ASP A 100 -22.78 -14.81 -2.25
N LEU A 101 -21.66 -15.18 -1.64
CA LEU A 101 -21.41 -16.54 -1.17
C LEU A 101 -21.96 -16.82 0.23
N GLU A 102 -22.50 -15.80 0.91
CA GLU A 102 -22.94 -15.89 2.32
C GLU A 102 -21.85 -16.53 3.21
N GLN A 103 -20.58 -16.12 3.01
CA GLN A 103 -19.43 -16.75 3.64
C GLN A 103 -18.50 -15.71 4.27
N VAL A 104 -18.08 -15.99 5.51
CA VAL A 104 -17.08 -15.22 6.24
C VAL A 104 -15.81 -16.04 6.40
N THR A 105 -14.67 -15.47 5.99
CA THR A 105 -13.34 -16.01 6.30
C THR A 105 -12.69 -15.16 7.39
N VAL A 106 -12.15 -15.80 8.43
CA VAL A 106 -11.48 -15.10 9.54
C VAL A 106 -10.05 -15.56 9.71
N ARG A 107 -9.14 -14.59 9.82
CA ARG A 107 -7.70 -14.80 9.99
C ARG A 107 -7.16 -13.93 11.12
N LYS A 108 -6.10 -14.38 11.80
CA LYS A 108 -5.38 -13.55 12.76
C LYS A 108 -4.59 -12.48 12.04
N LEU A 109 -4.48 -11.30 12.66
CA LEU A 109 -3.73 -10.18 12.09
C LEU A 109 -2.22 -10.49 11.98
N ASP A 110 -1.65 -11.14 13.00
CA ASP A 110 -0.20 -11.45 13.07
C ASP A 110 0.29 -12.37 11.94
N ASP A 111 -0.62 -13.15 11.34
CA ASP A 111 -0.32 -14.02 10.20
C ASP A 111 -0.36 -13.27 8.85
N THR A 112 -0.59 -11.94 8.83
CA THR A 112 -1.12 -11.24 7.64
C THR A 112 -0.52 -9.88 7.25
N LEU A 113 0.73 -9.57 7.64
CA LEU A 113 1.50 -8.49 6.97
C LEU A 113 1.50 -8.65 5.43
N SER A 114 1.22 -9.86 4.94
CA SER A 114 1.22 -10.27 3.54
C SER A 114 -0.06 -9.96 2.72
N ALA A 115 -1.21 -9.64 3.34
CA ALA A 115 -2.50 -9.90 2.66
C ALA A 115 -3.21 -8.71 2.00
N THR A 116 -3.07 -7.46 2.46
CA THR A 116 -3.82 -6.33 1.87
C THR A 116 -3.07 -4.99 1.84
N PRO A 117 -3.31 -4.14 0.81
CA PRO A 117 -2.83 -2.76 0.74
C PRO A 117 -3.13 -1.93 2.00
N ALA A 118 -4.28 -2.20 2.63
CA ALA A 118 -4.75 -1.52 3.83
C ALA A 118 -3.81 -1.70 5.02
N MET A 119 -3.11 -2.83 5.10
CA MET A 119 -2.24 -3.14 6.25
C MET A 119 -1.01 -2.24 6.29
N LEU A 120 -0.45 -1.88 5.13
CA LEU A 120 0.63 -0.89 5.05
C LEU A 120 0.19 0.45 5.67
N LEU A 121 -1.05 0.87 5.39
CA LEU A 121 -1.59 2.15 5.83
C LEU A 121 -2.11 2.13 7.28
N SER A 122 -2.59 0.97 7.76
CA SER A 122 -3.21 0.84 9.09
C SER A 122 -2.27 0.26 10.16
N GLY A 123 -1.17 -0.39 9.79
CA GLY A 123 -0.24 -1.05 10.69
C GLY A 123 0.54 -0.12 11.62
N GLU A 124 1.47 -0.66 12.39
CA GLU A 124 2.37 0.16 13.21
C GLU A 124 3.41 0.89 12.34
N ALA A 125 3.84 2.06 12.78
CA ALA A 125 4.50 3.08 11.96
C ALA A 125 5.99 2.81 11.64
N ASN A 126 6.42 1.55 11.51
CA ASN A 126 7.82 1.26 11.20
C ASN A 126 8.00 0.81 9.74
N LEU A 127 8.21 1.78 8.87
CA LEU A 127 8.53 1.55 7.46
C LEU A 127 9.85 0.78 7.33
N ASP A 128 10.88 1.22 8.03
CA ASP A 128 12.24 0.67 7.94
C ASP A 128 12.35 -0.76 8.43
N GLU A 129 11.51 -1.22 9.35
CA GLU A 129 11.51 -2.63 9.75
C GLU A 129 10.99 -3.55 8.64
N ASN A 130 10.05 -3.06 7.83
CA ASN A 130 9.27 -3.90 6.94
C ASN A 130 9.60 -3.71 5.46
N PHE A 131 10.13 -2.54 5.07
CA PHE A 131 10.30 -2.15 3.67
C PHE A 131 11.65 -1.49 3.41
N THR A 132 12.10 -1.61 2.16
CA THR A 132 13.22 -0.85 1.60
C THR A 132 12.69 0.03 0.48
N VAL A 133 12.98 1.32 0.51
CA VAL A 133 12.68 2.22 -0.62
C VAL A 133 13.66 1.92 -1.76
N THR A 134 13.13 1.60 -2.95
CA THR A 134 13.92 1.15 -4.10
C THR A 134 13.82 2.07 -5.30
N GLY A 135 12.81 2.94 -5.34
CA GLY A 135 12.61 3.86 -6.44
C GLY A 135 11.82 5.09 -6.04
N VAL A 136 12.12 6.19 -6.73
CA VAL A 136 11.32 7.41 -6.68
C VAL A 136 11.16 7.94 -8.10
N GLU A 137 9.97 8.45 -8.40
CA GLU A 137 9.64 8.96 -9.73
C GLU A 137 8.65 10.10 -9.58
N ASP A 138 8.95 11.24 -10.19
CA ASP A 138 7.99 12.34 -10.31
C ASP A 138 7.30 12.25 -11.68
N ASP A 139 5.99 12.01 -11.69
CA ASP A 139 5.15 11.97 -12.89
C ASP A 139 4.13 13.11 -12.84
N ALA A 140 4.42 14.17 -13.60
CA ALA A 140 3.64 15.41 -13.68
C ALA A 140 3.36 16.06 -12.32
N THR A 141 2.30 15.64 -11.64
CA THR A 141 1.88 16.17 -10.32
C THR A 141 1.97 15.14 -9.20
N VAL A 142 2.28 13.89 -9.54
CA VAL A 142 2.33 12.75 -8.62
C VAL A 142 3.78 12.41 -8.32
N GLN A 143 4.10 12.35 -7.04
CA GLN A 143 5.40 11.92 -6.53
C GLN A 143 5.27 10.46 -6.07
N TRP A 144 5.88 9.56 -6.81
CA TRP A 144 5.85 8.12 -6.54
C TRP A 144 7.03 7.70 -5.70
N VAL A 145 6.77 6.84 -4.71
CA VAL A 145 7.77 6.14 -3.92
C VAL A 145 7.52 4.64 -4.04
N GLU A 146 8.48 3.90 -4.58
CA GLU A 146 8.46 2.45 -4.67
C GLU A 146 9.21 1.81 -3.51
N MET A 147 8.61 0.78 -2.95
CA MET A 147 9.08 0.07 -1.76
C MET A 147 8.95 -1.44 -1.97
N GLU A 148 9.96 -2.17 -1.55
CA GLU A 148 9.98 -3.63 -1.54
C GLU A 148 9.93 -4.16 -0.10
N PRO A 149 9.12 -5.18 0.19
CA PRO A 149 9.11 -5.79 1.51
C PRO A 149 10.45 -6.47 1.79
N LYS A 150 10.96 -6.32 3.03
CA LYS A 150 12.20 -6.99 3.48
C LYS A 150 12.00 -8.49 3.70
N ARG A 151 10.77 -8.90 4.00
CA ARG A 151 10.41 -10.30 4.17
C ARG A 151 10.00 -10.92 2.84
N SER A 152 10.30 -12.20 2.67
CA SER A 152 10.01 -12.94 1.44
C SER A 152 8.66 -13.67 1.45
N ASP A 153 7.94 -13.70 2.58
CA ASP A 153 6.65 -14.36 2.76
C ASP A 153 5.43 -13.46 2.50
N THR A 154 5.63 -12.37 1.75
CA THR A 154 4.56 -11.50 1.26
C THR A 154 3.97 -12.01 -0.06
N ASP A 155 2.70 -11.71 -0.33
CA ASP A 155 2.06 -12.06 -1.61
C ASP A 155 2.48 -11.09 -2.74
N PHE A 156 2.96 -9.90 -2.38
CA PHE A 156 3.43 -8.89 -3.32
C PHE A 156 4.96 -8.78 -3.38
N ARG A 157 5.46 -8.34 -4.54
CA ARG A 157 6.87 -8.04 -4.82
C ARG A 157 7.22 -6.60 -4.49
N SER A 158 6.39 -5.64 -4.88
CA SER A 158 6.61 -4.23 -4.58
C SER A 158 5.31 -3.48 -4.39
N VAL A 159 5.39 -2.36 -3.67
CA VAL A 159 4.31 -1.41 -3.46
C VAL A 159 4.80 -0.01 -3.84
N ARG A 160 3.95 0.75 -4.54
CA ARG A 160 4.20 2.15 -4.86
C ARG A 160 3.12 3.02 -4.22
N LEU A 161 3.52 4.11 -3.59
CA LEU A 161 2.63 5.15 -3.09
C LEU A 161 2.80 6.41 -3.93
N GLY A 162 1.71 6.95 -4.46
CA GLY A 162 1.68 8.16 -5.28
C GLY A 162 1.02 9.30 -4.53
N PHE A 163 1.77 10.39 -4.35
CA PHE A 163 1.34 11.56 -3.59
C PHE A 163 1.14 12.77 -4.49
N GLU A 164 0.03 13.48 -4.31
CA GLU A 164 -0.14 14.85 -4.81
C GLU A 164 0.05 15.81 -3.62
N GLY A 165 1.20 16.49 -3.58
CA GLY A 165 1.61 17.24 -2.40
C GLY A 165 1.80 16.32 -1.19
N THR A 166 0.94 16.46 -0.17
CA THR A 166 0.95 15.62 1.04
C THR A 166 -0.18 14.59 1.08
N THR A 167 -1.07 14.58 0.07
CA THR A 167 -2.22 13.67 0.01
C THR A 167 -1.87 12.41 -0.76
N LEU A 168 -2.13 11.24 -0.18
CA LEU A 168 -2.04 9.97 -0.89
C LEU A 168 -3.18 9.86 -1.90
N LYS A 169 -2.85 9.77 -3.18
CA LYS A 169 -3.82 9.67 -4.27
C LYS A 169 -3.80 8.32 -4.97
N HIS A 170 -2.65 7.65 -4.93
CA HIS A 170 -2.50 6.38 -5.61
C HIS A 170 -1.75 5.37 -4.77
N MET A 171 -2.11 4.11 -4.96
CA MET A 171 -1.35 2.98 -4.46
C MET A 171 -1.28 1.92 -5.54
N GLN A 172 -0.13 1.31 -5.74
CA GLN A 172 0.06 0.25 -6.70
C GLN A 172 0.77 -0.93 -6.05
N LEU A 173 0.30 -2.15 -6.28
CA LEU A 173 0.91 -3.37 -5.77
C LEU A 173 1.22 -4.27 -6.95
N ALA A 174 2.48 -4.68 -7.08
CA ALA A 174 2.87 -5.68 -8.05
C ALA A 174 3.06 -7.02 -7.33
N ASP A 175 2.37 -8.06 -7.80
CA ASP A 175 2.50 -9.40 -7.22
C ASP A 175 3.70 -10.18 -7.78
N LYS A 176 3.96 -11.36 -7.20
CA LYS A 176 5.04 -12.25 -7.66
C LYS A 176 4.74 -12.95 -9.00
N LEU A 177 3.49 -12.97 -9.43
CA LEU A 177 3.04 -13.57 -10.70
C LEU A 177 3.09 -12.57 -11.86
N GLY A 178 3.31 -11.29 -11.58
CA GLY A 178 3.36 -10.19 -12.53
C GLY A 178 2.02 -9.48 -12.73
N GLN A 179 1.01 -9.75 -11.90
CA GLN A 179 -0.19 -8.92 -11.85
C GLN A 179 0.10 -7.62 -11.12
N THR A 180 -0.67 -6.58 -11.44
CA THR A 180 -0.58 -5.28 -10.79
C THR A 180 -1.95 -4.79 -10.42
N THR A 181 -2.15 -4.49 -9.14
CA THR A 181 -3.33 -3.83 -8.62
C THR A 181 -3.04 -2.35 -8.48
N ARG A 182 -3.81 -1.50 -9.15
CA ARG A 182 -3.74 -0.04 -9.00
C ARG A 182 -4.99 0.46 -8.30
N LEU A 183 -4.79 1.26 -7.26
CA LEU A 183 -5.81 1.96 -6.50
C LEU A 183 -5.67 3.46 -6.73
N THR A 184 -6.78 4.11 -7.03
CA THR A 184 -6.90 5.57 -7.11
C THR A 184 -7.87 6.03 -6.05
N PHE A 185 -7.44 6.94 -5.18
CA PHE A 185 -8.22 7.45 -4.07
C PHE A 185 -8.83 8.81 -4.38
N THR A 186 -10.13 8.93 -4.12
CA THR A 186 -10.91 10.17 -4.23
C THR A 186 -11.56 10.50 -2.89
N ASN A 187 -11.98 11.75 -2.71
CA ASN A 187 -12.64 12.21 -1.48
C ASN A 187 -11.83 11.86 -0.20
N VAL A 188 -10.51 12.06 -0.28
CA VAL A 188 -9.58 11.70 0.79
C VAL A 188 -9.71 12.66 1.97
N GLU A 189 -10.07 12.12 3.13
CA GLU A 189 -10.11 12.82 4.40
C GLU A 189 -9.00 12.29 5.32
N HIS A 190 -8.14 13.21 5.76
CA HIS A 190 -7.04 12.92 6.69
C HIS A 190 -7.49 13.10 8.14
N ASN A 191 -7.25 12.08 8.96
CA ASN A 191 -7.59 12.03 10.38
C ASN A 191 -9.03 12.45 10.71
N PRO A 192 -10.06 11.96 9.97
CA PRO A 192 -11.44 12.23 10.31
C PRO A 192 -11.82 11.57 11.64
N VAL A 193 -12.84 12.10 12.30
CA VAL A 193 -13.44 11.45 13.47
C VAL A 193 -14.27 10.27 12.96
N LEU A 194 -13.78 9.04 13.19
CA LEU A 194 -14.44 7.81 12.79
C LEU A 194 -15.06 7.12 14.00
N ASP A 195 -16.30 6.66 13.85
CA ASP A 195 -16.96 5.85 14.88
C ASP A 195 -16.23 4.49 15.03
N PRO A 196 -15.74 4.13 16.23
CA PRO A 196 -15.04 2.87 16.45
C PRO A 196 -15.84 1.62 16.05
N SER A 197 -17.17 1.68 16.11
CA SER A 197 -18.05 0.57 15.73
C SER A 197 -17.91 0.17 14.26
N ARG A 198 -17.45 1.08 13.39
CA ARG A 198 -17.20 0.78 11.96
C ARG A 198 -16.15 -0.32 11.78
N PHE A 199 -15.24 -0.49 12.73
CA PHE A 199 -14.15 -1.48 12.67
C PHE A 199 -14.49 -2.78 13.39
N THR A 200 -15.74 -2.96 13.80
CA THR A 200 -16.22 -4.22 14.36
C THR A 200 -17.01 -4.97 13.29
N PHE A 201 -16.87 -6.29 13.23
CA PHE A 201 -17.62 -7.13 12.32
C PHE A 201 -18.53 -8.08 13.12
N THR A 202 -19.81 -8.11 12.77
CA THR A 202 -20.78 -9.07 13.32
C THR A 202 -21.22 -9.99 12.20
N VAL A 203 -21.00 -11.30 12.39
CA VAL A 203 -21.39 -12.31 11.40
C VAL A 203 -22.92 -12.31 11.24
N PRO A 204 -23.45 -12.13 10.01
CA PRO A 204 -24.89 -12.21 9.78
C PRO A 204 -25.44 -13.60 10.12
N PRO A 205 -26.70 -13.72 10.58
CA PRO A 205 -27.31 -15.02 10.83
C PRO A 205 -27.33 -15.89 9.57
N GLY A 206 -26.93 -17.17 9.70
CA GLY A 206 -26.98 -18.15 8.59
C GLY A 206 -25.74 -18.18 7.69
N VAL A 207 -24.79 -17.26 7.87
CA VAL A 207 -23.54 -17.19 7.12
C VAL A 207 -22.53 -18.22 7.62
N ASP A 208 -21.87 -18.92 6.69
CA ASP A 208 -20.82 -19.88 7.02
C ASP A 208 -19.54 -19.15 7.48
N VAL A 209 -18.83 -19.72 8.46
CA VAL A 209 -17.62 -19.11 9.03
C VAL A 209 -16.45 -20.07 8.92
N ILE A 210 -15.44 -19.67 8.15
CA ILE A 210 -14.23 -20.43 7.92
C ILE A 210 -13.03 -19.75 8.58
N GLY A 211 -12.22 -20.51 9.32
CA GLY A 211 -10.96 -20.05 9.91
C GLY A 211 -10.98 -19.97 11.43
N ASP A 212 -10.28 -18.99 11.99
CA ASP A 212 -10.21 -18.77 13.43
C ASP A 212 -11.00 -17.50 13.78
N PRO A 213 -12.26 -17.60 14.22
CA PRO A 213 -13.09 -16.46 14.62
C PRO A 213 -12.86 -15.98 16.07
N ALA A 214 -11.92 -16.58 16.81
CA ALA A 214 -11.82 -16.61 18.27
C ALA A 214 -12.82 -17.59 18.88
N GLN A 215 -12.31 -18.41 19.80
CA GLN A 215 -13.09 -19.26 20.67
C GLN A 215 -13.96 -18.41 21.61
N SER A 216 -15.15 -17.99 21.15
CA SER A 216 -16.34 -17.60 21.93
C SER A 216 -17.51 -17.32 20.98
N ALA A 217 -17.83 -18.25 20.08
CA ALA A 217 -19.22 -18.42 19.68
C ALA A 217 -19.83 -19.37 20.71
N SER A 218 -20.30 -18.84 21.84
CA SER A 218 -21.29 -19.57 22.63
C SER A 218 -22.48 -19.77 21.70
N ALA A 219 -22.63 -20.98 21.16
CA ALA A 219 -23.82 -21.36 20.43
C ALA A 219 -25.05 -21.03 21.31
N PRO A 220 -26.13 -20.45 20.76
CA PRO A 220 -27.39 -20.45 21.49
C PRO A 220 -27.74 -21.92 21.77
N THR A 221 -27.83 -22.26 23.05
CA THR A 221 -28.27 -23.58 23.48
C THR A 221 -29.73 -23.75 23.02
N PRO A 222 -30.11 -24.89 22.43
CA PRO A 222 -31.49 -25.15 22.01
C PRO A 222 -32.47 -25.15 23.18
#